data_AF-A0A924MYR6-F1
#
_entry.id   AF-A0A924MYR6-F1
#
_cell.length_a   1.000
_cell.length_b   1.000
_cell.length_c   1.000
_cell.angle_alpha   90.00
_cell.angle_beta   90.00
_cell.angle_gamma   90.00
#
_symmetry.space_group_name_H-M   'P 1'
#
loop_
_entity.id
_entity.type
_entity.pdbx_description
1 polymer ?
#
loop_
_entity_poly.entity_id
_entity_poly.type
_entity_poly.pdbx_seq_one_letter_code
_entity_poly.pdbx_strand_id
1 'polypeptide(L)'
;HLARLVDGGLLSVERQGRHRYYRLANAEVAHVLEALAVLAAPVRSLQQPRSPEARALREGRRCYGHLAGRLGIAVTDALVARGVLALADDKLYAVPDAGRAWFGDLGLEPTALRAKRGVARQCLDWTERRHHLAGPLGVALLSRMVALGWIDADTGSRAVKLTMLGRGELRLRLGVDLETMECQEAA
;
A
#
# COMPACT_ATOMS: atom_id res chain seq x y z
N HIS A 1 26.68 0.27 13.38
CA HIS A 1 25.93 0.74 12.19
C HIS A 1 24.58 1.37 12.53
N LEU A 2 23.69 0.72 13.29
CA LEU A 2 22.36 1.28 13.62
C LEU A 2 22.41 2.65 14.32
N ALA A 3 23.37 2.88 15.23
CA ALA A 3 23.55 4.19 15.87
C ALA A 3 23.76 5.32 14.84
N ARG A 4 24.62 5.11 13.84
CA ARG A 4 24.84 6.08 12.75
C ARG A 4 23.59 6.36 11.92
N LEU A 5 22.70 5.37 11.75
CA LEU A 5 21.44 5.55 11.03
C LEU A 5 20.41 6.31 11.89
N VAL A 6 20.47 6.16 13.21
CA VAL A 6 19.67 6.98 14.14
C VAL A 6 20.20 8.42 14.17
N ASP A 7 21.52 8.60 14.31
CA ASP A 7 22.16 9.93 14.31
C ASP A 7 21.94 10.66 12.98
N GLY A 8 21.93 9.92 11.86
CA GLY A 8 21.64 10.43 10.53
C GLY A 8 20.14 10.63 10.23
N GLY A 9 19.25 10.43 11.20
CA GLY A 9 17.81 10.67 11.05
C GLY A 9 17.06 9.67 10.16
N LEU A 10 17.68 8.54 9.81
CA LEU A 10 17.05 7.49 8.99
C LEU A 10 16.23 6.52 9.86
N LEU A 11 16.67 6.26 11.09
CA LEU A 11 15.99 5.41 12.05
C LEU A 11 15.59 6.20 13.29
N SER A 12 14.51 5.76 13.93
CA SER A 12 14.19 6.09 15.32
C SER A 12 14.27 4.82 16.16
N VAL A 13 14.56 4.99 17.44
CA VAL A 13 14.72 3.87 18.38
C VAL A 13 13.86 4.09 19.61
N GLU A 14 13.19 3.03 20.02
CA GLU A 14 12.46 2.97 21.28
C GLU A 14 13.10 1.91 22.18
N ARG A 15 13.33 2.27 23.45
CA ARG A 15 13.92 1.37 24.44
C ARG A 15 12.81 0.81 25.33
N GLN A 16 12.69 -0.51 25.33
CA GLN A 16 11.76 -1.21 26.22
C GLN A 16 12.55 -2.28 26.99
N GLY A 17 12.83 -1.98 28.26
CA GLY A 17 13.68 -2.82 29.11
C GLY A 17 15.07 -3.03 28.49
N ARG A 18 15.44 -4.30 28.25
CA ARG A 18 16.73 -4.68 27.66
C ARG A 18 16.74 -4.63 26.13
N HIS A 19 15.58 -4.42 25.50
CA HIS A 19 15.45 -4.43 24.05
C HIS A 19 15.43 -3.01 23.47
N ARG A 20 15.89 -2.90 22.23
CA ARG A 20 15.84 -1.68 21.42
C ARG A 20 15.09 -1.98 20.14
N TYR A 21 13.96 -1.33 19.94
CA TYR A 21 13.14 -1.46 18.74
C TYR A 21 13.49 -0.31 17.79
N TYR A 22 13.94 -0.65 16.60
CA TYR A 22 14.27 0.33 15.56
C TYR A 22 13.15 0.37 14.53
N ARG A 23 12.78 1.57 14.13
CA ARG A 23 11.84 1.82 13.03
C ARG A 23 12.38 2.92 12.13
N LEU A 24 11.92 3.00 10.89
CA LEU A 24 12.24 4.18 10.07
C LEU A 24 11.77 5.45 10.79
N ALA A 25 12.56 6.51 10.68
CA ALA A 25 12.28 7.76 11.39
C ALA A 25 10.89 8.32 11.01
N ASN A 26 10.55 8.28 9.72
CA ASN A 26 9.28 8.78 9.19
C ASN A 26 8.96 8.19 7.80
N ALA A 27 7.82 8.58 7.25
CA ALA A 27 7.35 8.15 5.92
C ALA A 27 8.19 8.70 4.75
N GLU A 28 8.94 9.79 4.96
CA GLU A 28 9.77 10.40 3.91
C GLU A 28 11.03 9.56 3.70
N VAL A 29 11.68 9.13 4.78
CA VAL A 29 12.82 8.19 4.74
C VAL A 29 12.42 6.91 4.01
N ALA A 30 11.22 6.39 4.29
CA ALA A 30 10.70 5.23 3.60
C ALA A 30 10.60 5.43 2.09
N HIS A 31 10.05 6.56 1.67
CA HIS A 31 9.86 6.87 0.26
C HIS A 31 11.19 6.97 -0.49
N VAL A 32 12.23 7.52 0.16
CA VAL A 32 13.59 7.57 -0.40
C VAL A 32 14.18 6.15 -0.54
N LEU A 33 14.07 5.32 0.49
CA LEU A 33 14.56 3.94 0.45
C LEU A 33 13.85 3.11 -0.63
N GLU A 34 12.53 3.30 -0.79
CA GLU A 34 11.76 2.68 -1.87
C GLU A 34 12.25 3.14 -3.25
N ALA A 35 12.48 4.44 -3.44
CA ALA A 35 13.01 4.96 -4.70
C ALA A 35 14.41 4.40 -5.03
N LEU A 36 15.29 4.27 -4.03
CA LEU A 36 16.63 3.68 -4.21
C LEU A 36 16.57 2.18 -4.52
N ALA A 37 15.64 1.44 -3.92
CA ALA A 37 15.50 0.00 -4.14
C ALA A 37 15.17 -0.36 -5.60
N VAL A 38 14.56 0.56 -6.35
CA VAL A 38 14.21 0.39 -7.77
C VAL A 38 15.44 0.35 -8.66
N LEU A 39 16.47 1.14 -8.32
CA LEU A 39 17.74 1.24 -9.03
C LEU A 39 18.65 0.04 -8.74
N ALA A 40 18.48 -0.60 -7.58
CA ALA A 40 19.23 -1.79 -7.24
C ALA A 40 18.84 -2.97 -8.16
N ALA A 41 19.84 -3.79 -8.51
CA ALA A 41 19.59 -5.02 -9.24
C ALA A 41 18.59 -5.90 -8.47
N PRO A 42 17.66 -6.60 -9.15
CA PRO A 42 16.65 -7.41 -8.49
C PRO A 42 17.33 -8.45 -7.61
N VAL A 43 17.15 -8.32 -6.30
CA VAL A 43 17.61 -9.33 -5.35
C VAL A 43 16.66 -10.52 -5.52
N ARG A 44 17.13 -11.64 -6.11
CA ARG A 44 16.33 -12.86 -6.34
C ARG A 44 15.53 -13.31 -5.12
N SER A 45 16.03 -13.06 -3.90
CA SER A 45 15.34 -13.39 -2.65
C SER A 45 14.07 -12.57 -2.36
N LEU A 46 13.87 -11.43 -3.03
CA LEU A 46 12.64 -10.63 -2.93
C LEU A 46 11.56 -11.10 -3.92
N GLN A 47 11.96 -11.77 -5.01
CA GLN A 47 11.03 -12.35 -5.99
C GLN A 47 10.44 -13.68 -5.52
N GLN A 48 11.17 -14.44 -4.69
CA GLN A 48 10.70 -15.67 -4.06
C GLN A 48 10.62 -15.47 -2.55
N PRO A 49 9.44 -15.16 -1.98
CA PRO A 49 9.30 -15.01 -0.55
C PRO A 49 9.59 -16.35 0.14
N ARG A 50 10.67 -16.40 0.92
CA ARG A 50 11.19 -17.65 1.53
C ARG A 50 10.51 -18.06 2.83
N SER A 51 9.59 -17.25 3.35
CA SER A 51 8.83 -17.54 4.58
C SER A 51 7.34 -17.23 4.41
N PRO A 52 6.46 -17.85 5.21
CA PRO A 52 5.02 -17.54 5.22
C PRO A 52 4.74 -16.05 5.44
N GLU A 53 5.51 -15.40 6.31
CA GLU A 53 5.39 -13.96 6.61
C GLU A 53 5.77 -13.11 5.40
N ALA A 54 6.84 -13.48 4.69
CA ALA A 54 7.25 -12.81 3.47
C ALA A 54 6.20 -12.96 2.37
N ARG A 55 5.57 -14.14 2.23
CA ARG A 55 4.44 -14.37 1.32
C ARG A 55 3.26 -13.47 1.68
N ALA A 56 2.86 -13.43 2.96
CA ALA A 56 1.77 -12.60 3.43
C ALA A 56 2.00 -11.10 3.15
N LEU A 57 3.23 -10.60 3.37
CA LEU A 57 3.59 -9.21 3.07
C LEU A 57 3.58 -8.89 1.57
N ARG A 58 3.84 -9.88 0.73
CA ARG A 58 3.76 -9.73 -0.73
C ARG A 58 2.31 -9.69 -1.20
N GLU A 59 1.47 -10.59 -0.68
CA GLU A 59 0.04 -10.62 -1.00
C GLU A 59 -0.67 -9.31 -0.65
N GLY A 60 -0.48 -8.82 0.58
CA GLY A 60 -1.09 -7.57 1.02
C GLY A 60 -0.37 -7.01 2.23
N ARG A 61 -0.07 -5.71 2.21
CA ARG A 61 0.53 -5.04 3.36
C ARG A 61 0.17 -3.57 3.46
N ARG A 62 0.49 -3.01 4.63
CA ARG A 62 0.51 -1.57 4.91
C ARG A 62 1.86 -1.00 4.49
N CYS A 63 1.83 -0.12 3.48
CA CYS A 63 2.91 0.79 3.16
C CYS A 63 2.61 2.11 3.86
N TYR A 64 3.13 2.34 5.07
CA TYR A 64 2.94 3.59 5.83
C TYR A 64 1.49 4.09 5.88
N GLY A 65 0.57 3.17 6.17
CA GLY A 65 -0.86 3.47 6.36
C GLY A 65 -1.74 3.35 5.11
N HIS A 66 -1.19 3.04 3.94
CA HIS A 66 -1.99 2.74 2.74
C HIS A 66 -1.73 1.31 2.23
N LEU A 67 -2.63 0.81 1.39
CA LEU A 67 -2.65 -0.57 0.90
C LEU A 67 -1.60 -0.77 -0.20
N ALA A 68 -0.78 -1.81 -0.05
CA ALA A 68 0.32 -2.17 -0.94
C ALA A 68 0.43 -3.71 -1.08
N GLY A 69 1.44 -4.18 -1.81
CA GLY A 69 1.53 -5.57 -2.24
C GLY A 69 0.62 -5.84 -3.43
N ARG A 70 0.49 -7.11 -3.80
CA ARG A 70 -0.33 -7.57 -4.93
C ARG A 70 -1.77 -7.04 -4.83
N LEU A 71 -2.36 -7.09 -3.65
CA LEU A 71 -3.70 -6.56 -3.38
C LEU A 71 -3.78 -5.04 -3.61
N GLY A 72 -2.82 -4.26 -3.10
CA GLY A 72 -2.83 -2.80 -3.28
C GLY A 72 -2.67 -2.37 -4.73
N ILE A 73 -1.85 -3.10 -5.48
CA ILE A 73 -1.70 -2.91 -6.92
C ILE A 73 -2.99 -3.27 -7.65
N ALA A 74 -3.56 -4.45 -7.41
CA ALA A 74 -4.79 -4.89 -8.07
C ALA A 74 -5.96 -3.91 -7.84
N VAL A 75 -6.12 -3.42 -6.61
CA VAL A 75 -7.13 -2.40 -6.30
C VAL A 75 -6.85 -1.09 -7.05
N THR A 76 -5.60 -0.63 -7.05
CA THR A 76 -5.24 0.63 -7.73
C THR A 76 -5.44 0.54 -9.24
N ASP A 77 -5.01 -0.57 -9.85
CA ASP A 77 -5.20 -0.85 -11.27
C ASP A 77 -6.68 -0.83 -11.65
N ALA A 78 -7.53 -1.48 -10.84
CA ALA A 78 -8.96 -1.51 -11.10
C ALA A 78 -9.61 -0.13 -10.96
N LEU A 79 -9.16 0.67 -9.99
CA LEU A 79 -9.61 2.06 -9.85
C LEU A 79 -9.23 2.89 -11.08
N VAL A 80 -8.02 2.71 -11.62
CA VAL A 80 -7.57 3.40 -12.83
C VAL A 80 -8.34 2.91 -14.07
N ALA A 81 -8.46 1.58 -14.24
CA ALA A 81 -9.14 0.97 -15.38
C ALA A 81 -10.62 1.36 -15.47
N ARG A 82 -11.28 1.62 -14.33
CA ARG A 82 -12.67 2.08 -14.25
C ARG A 82 -12.84 3.59 -14.31
N GLY A 83 -11.75 4.36 -14.47
CA GLY A 83 -11.79 5.82 -14.49
C GLY A 83 -12.13 6.47 -13.13
N VAL A 84 -12.08 5.70 -12.03
CA VAL A 84 -12.22 6.24 -10.66
C VAL A 84 -10.98 7.05 -10.28
N LEU A 85 -9.81 6.63 -10.77
CA LEU A 85 -8.58 7.40 -10.74
C LEU A 85 -8.10 7.63 -12.17
N ALA A 86 -7.44 8.75 -12.40
CA ALA A 86 -6.70 9.02 -13.63
C ALA A 86 -5.24 9.34 -13.30
N LEU A 87 -4.31 8.93 -14.16
CA LEU A 87 -2.92 9.35 -14.02
C LEU A 87 -2.83 10.87 -14.16
N ALA A 88 -2.05 11.49 -13.28
CA ALA A 88 -1.74 12.91 -13.31
C ALA A 88 -0.24 13.12 -13.14
N ASP A 89 0.21 14.35 -13.40
CA ASP A 89 1.60 14.76 -13.25
C ASP A 89 2.06 14.67 -11.79
N ASP A 90 3.37 14.87 -11.57
CA ASP A 90 3.99 14.90 -10.24
C ASP A 90 3.74 13.64 -9.38
N LYS A 91 3.62 12.47 -10.03
CA LYS A 91 3.34 11.19 -9.38
C LYS A 91 2.02 11.24 -8.58
N LEU A 92 1.00 11.88 -9.14
CA LEU A 92 -0.33 11.97 -8.56
C LEU A 92 -1.34 11.12 -9.32
N TYR A 93 -2.44 10.81 -8.65
CA TYR A 93 -3.68 10.43 -9.32
C TYR A 93 -4.65 11.60 -9.24
N ALA A 94 -5.27 11.94 -10.36
CA ALA A 94 -6.47 12.76 -10.36
C ALA A 94 -7.67 11.90 -9.95
N VAL A 95 -8.65 12.52 -9.29
CA VAL A 95 -9.92 11.89 -8.93
C VAL A 95 -11.03 12.59 -9.73
N PRO A 96 -11.46 12.05 -10.88
CA PRO A 96 -12.55 12.62 -11.68
C PRO A 96 -13.89 12.62 -10.92
N ASP A 97 -14.95 13.21 -11.48
CA ASP A 97 -16.30 13.19 -10.88
C ASP A 97 -16.82 11.79 -10.64
N ALA A 98 -16.62 10.87 -11.60
CA ALA A 98 -16.94 9.46 -11.43
C ALA A 98 -16.19 8.85 -10.23
N GLY A 99 -14.94 9.26 -10.02
CA GLY A 99 -14.16 8.84 -8.87
C GLY A 99 -14.69 9.39 -7.56
N ARG A 100 -15.07 10.67 -7.53
CA ARG A 100 -15.68 11.31 -6.35
C ARG A 100 -16.95 10.59 -5.94
N ALA A 101 -17.83 10.29 -6.90
CA ALA A 101 -19.06 9.54 -6.65
C ALA A 101 -18.75 8.13 -6.10
N TRP A 102 -17.82 7.41 -6.73
CA TRP A 102 -17.44 6.06 -6.28
C TRP A 102 -16.87 6.03 -4.85
N PHE A 103 -16.00 6.99 -4.51
CA PHE A 103 -15.49 7.13 -3.15
C PHE A 103 -16.60 7.56 -2.18
N GLY A 104 -17.52 8.45 -2.60
CA GLY A 104 -18.68 8.87 -1.83
C GLY A 104 -19.62 7.72 -1.48
N ASP A 105 -19.89 6.81 -2.42
CA ASP A 105 -20.67 5.58 -2.19
C ASP A 105 -19.99 4.65 -1.17
N LEU A 106 -18.66 4.73 -1.06
CA LEU A 106 -17.90 4.02 -0.04
C LEU A 106 -17.87 4.80 1.29
N GLY A 107 -18.41 6.01 1.38
CA GLY A 107 -18.39 6.88 2.56
C GLY A 107 -17.09 7.67 2.71
N LEU A 108 -16.42 7.98 1.60
CA LEU A 108 -15.18 8.76 1.55
C LEU A 108 -15.39 10.04 0.75
N GLU A 109 -14.89 11.17 1.25
CA GLU A 109 -14.98 12.46 0.58
C GLU A 109 -13.58 12.95 0.17
N PRO A 110 -13.10 12.64 -1.07
CA PRO A 110 -11.77 13.04 -1.51
C PRO A 110 -11.54 14.55 -1.47
N THR A 111 -12.61 15.34 -1.70
CA THR A 111 -12.59 16.81 -1.70
C THR A 111 -12.50 17.41 -0.30
N ALA A 112 -12.73 16.64 0.77
CA ALA A 112 -12.51 17.08 2.15
C ALA A 112 -11.04 16.90 2.57
N LEU A 113 -10.29 16.05 1.85
CA LEU A 113 -8.89 15.77 2.15
C LEU A 113 -8.01 16.95 1.71
N ARG A 114 -6.96 17.24 2.50
CA ARG A 114 -5.97 18.28 2.20
C ARG A 114 -4.57 17.72 2.45
N ALA A 115 -3.67 17.94 1.50
CA ALA A 115 -2.25 17.69 1.68
C ALA A 115 -1.45 18.58 0.72
N LYS A 116 -0.33 19.13 1.21
CA LYS A 116 0.58 19.95 0.39
C LYS A 116 1.13 19.22 -0.84
N ARG A 117 1.21 17.89 -0.81
CA ARG A 117 1.79 17.04 -1.86
C ARG A 117 0.73 16.22 -2.61
N GLY A 118 -0.52 16.68 -2.63
CA GLY A 118 -1.64 15.97 -3.25
C GLY A 118 -2.28 14.90 -2.36
N VAL A 119 -3.58 14.67 -2.56
CA VAL A 119 -4.38 13.75 -1.72
C VAL A 119 -4.30 12.29 -2.19
N ALA A 120 -4.09 12.07 -3.49
CA ALA A 120 -3.96 10.77 -4.12
C ALA A 120 -2.61 10.70 -4.85
N ARG A 121 -1.69 9.91 -4.31
CA ARG A 121 -0.29 9.83 -4.79
C ARG A 121 -0.01 8.45 -5.38
N GLN A 122 0.86 8.41 -6.37
CA GLN A 122 1.46 7.19 -6.90
C GLN A 122 2.63 6.80 -5.99
N CYS A 123 2.49 5.71 -5.23
CA CYS A 123 3.59 5.15 -4.45
C CYS A 123 4.07 3.87 -5.11
N LEU A 124 5.39 3.73 -5.28
CA LEU A 124 5.99 2.63 -6.01
C LEU A 124 6.17 1.43 -5.08
N ASP A 125 5.56 0.31 -5.45
CA ASP A 125 5.72 -0.95 -4.75
C ASP A 125 7.08 -1.57 -5.10
N TRP A 126 7.96 -1.74 -4.13
CA TRP A 126 9.26 -2.39 -4.34
C TRP A 126 9.19 -3.90 -4.63
N THR A 127 8.12 -4.62 -4.26
CA THR A 127 7.98 -6.06 -4.57
C THR A 127 7.40 -6.26 -5.95
N GLU A 128 6.43 -5.43 -6.35
CA GLU A 128 5.75 -5.55 -7.65
C GLU A 128 6.29 -4.60 -8.73
N ARG A 129 7.10 -3.59 -8.37
CA ARG A 129 7.60 -2.49 -9.24
C ARG A 129 6.49 -1.74 -9.98
N ARG A 130 5.32 -1.62 -9.34
CA ARG A 130 4.12 -0.96 -9.88
C ARG A 130 3.58 0.06 -8.88
N HIS A 131 2.80 1.03 -9.35
CA HIS A 131 2.28 2.09 -8.49
C HIS A 131 0.95 1.68 -7.82
N HIS A 132 0.86 1.83 -6.50
CA HIS A 132 -0.40 1.78 -5.75
C HIS A 132 -0.83 3.16 -5.25
N LEU A 133 -2.09 3.28 -4.86
CA LEU A 133 -2.67 4.49 -4.30
C LEU A 133 -2.12 4.77 -2.89
N ALA A 134 -1.54 5.95 -2.75
CA ALA A 134 -1.04 6.50 -1.49
C ALA A 134 -1.59 7.90 -1.24
N GLY A 135 -1.06 8.56 -0.21
CA GLY A 135 -1.54 9.85 0.26
C GLY A 135 -2.78 9.71 1.15
N PRO A 136 -3.34 10.84 1.62
CA PRO A 136 -4.54 10.86 2.44
C PRO A 136 -5.67 9.97 1.93
N LEU A 137 -5.89 9.92 0.61
CA LEU A 137 -6.94 9.11 0.01
C LEU A 137 -6.63 7.61 0.12
N GLY A 138 -5.39 7.19 -0.14
CA GLY A 138 -4.99 5.79 0.02
C GLY A 138 -5.05 5.31 1.47
N VAL A 139 -4.74 6.20 2.43
CA VAL A 139 -4.88 5.91 3.86
C VAL A 139 -6.36 5.78 4.23
N ALA A 140 -7.19 6.74 3.82
CA ALA A 140 -8.62 6.72 4.10
C ALA A 140 -9.31 5.49 3.48
N LEU A 141 -8.90 5.10 2.26
CA LEU A 141 -9.39 3.90 1.60
C LEU A 141 -9.07 2.63 2.40
N LEU A 142 -7.82 2.46 2.82
CA LEU A 142 -7.45 1.31 3.65
C LEU A 142 -8.24 1.31 4.97
N SER A 143 -8.29 2.45 5.68
CA SER A 143 -9.05 2.56 6.92
C SER A 143 -10.52 2.20 6.73
N ARG A 144 -11.12 2.62 5.61
CA ARG A 144 -12.52 2.31 5.30
C ARG A 144 -12.72 0.83 4.98
N MET A 145 -11.83 0.20 4.21
CA MET A 145 -11.88 -1.23 3.94
C MET A 145 -11.74 -2.07 5.22
N VAL A 146 -10.91 -1.64 6.18
CA VAL A 146 -10.83 -2.28 7.50
C VAL A 146 -12.12 -2.08 8.29
N ALA A 147 -12.67 -0.86 8.33
CA ALA A 147 -13.90 -0.56 9.04
C ALA A 147 -15.13 -1.31 8.49
N LEU A 148 -15.14 -1.60 7.18
CA LEU A 148 -16.16 -2.41 6.52
C LEU A 148 -15.92 -3.92 6.64
N GLY A 149 -14.84 -4.35 7.30
CA GLY A 149 -14.49 -5.77 7.45
C GLY A 149 -13.99 -6.44 6.17
N TRP A 150 -13.59 -5.67 5.15
CA TRP A 150 -13.04 -6.22 3.91
C TRP A 150 -11.59 -6.68 4.10
N ILE A 151 -10.86 -5.95 4.93
CA ILE A 151 -9.46 -6.22 5.24
C ILE A 151 -9.32 -6.44 6.75
N ASP A 152 -8.70 -7.56 7.10
CA ASP A 152 -8.19 -7.83 8.43
C ASP A 152 -6.73 -7.34 8.51
N ALA A 153 -6.48 -6.41 9.42
CA ALA A 153 -5.19 -5.77 9.62
C ALA A 153 -4.74 -5.94 11.07
N ASP A 154 -3.88 -6.92 11.31
CA ASP A 154 -3.24 -7.13 12.61
C ASP A 154 -2.38 -5.92 12.99
N THR A 155 -2.54 -5.38 14.20
CA THR A 155 -1.77 -4.24 14.70
C THR A 155 -0.29 -4.58 14.88
N GLY A 156 0.04 -5.84 15.16
CA GLY A 156 1.41 -6.34 15.33
C GLY A 156 2.17 -6.61 14.03
N SER A 157 1.49 -6.64 12.89
CA SER A 157 2.09 -6.99 11.59
C SER A 157 1.76 -6.00 10.49
N ARG A 158 2.71 -5.71 9.60
CA ARG A 158 2.41 -4.90 8.40
C ARG A 158 1.55 -5.66 7.38
N ALA A 159 1.47 -6.98 7.46
CA ALA A 159 0.65 -7.76 6.54
C ALA A 159 -0.84 -7.48 6.76
N VAL A 160 -1.62 -7.54 5.69
CA VAL A 160 -3.08 -7.46 5.76
C VAL A 160 -3.68 -8.63 4.99
N LYS A 161 -4.84 -9.10 5.45
CA LYS A 161 -5.55 -10.22 4.84
C LYS A 161 -6.87 -9.74 4.27
N LEU A 162 -7.15 -10.10 3.03
CA LEU A 162 -8.46 -9.88 2.45
C LEU A 162 -9.44 -10.94 2.96
N THR A 163 -10.56 -10.50 3.52
CA THR A 163 -11.61 -11.39 4.04
C THR A 163 -12.48 -11.92 2.89
N MET A 164 -13.31 -12.94 3.16
CA MET A 164 -14.28 -13.44 2.18
C MET A 164 -15.28 -12.36 1.76
N LEU A 165 -15.73 -11.53 2.71
CA LEU A 165 -16.57 -10.37 2.43
C LEU A 165 -15.84 -9.38 1.51
N GLY A 166 -14.58 -9.07 1.83
CA GLY A 166 -13.77 -8.16 1.03
C GLY A 166 -13.56 -8.65 -0.40
N ARG A 167 -13.36 -9.96 -0.60
CA ARG A 167 -13.30 -10.57 -1.95
C ARG A 167 -14.58 -10.33 -2.73
N GLY A 168 -15.73 -10.61 -2.14
CA GLY A 168 -17.03 -10.39 -2.78
C GLY A 168 -17.26 -8.93 -3.18
N GLU A 169 -16.97 -8.01 -2.26
CA GLU A 169 -17.18 -6.57 -2.48
C GLU A 169 -16.20 -5.97 -3.50
N LEU A 170 -14.91 -6.37 -3.46
CA LEU A 170 -13.93 -5.93 -4.46
C LEU A 170 -14.27 -6.48 -5.85
N ARG A 171 -14.74 -7.72 -5.96
CA ARG A 171 -15.20 -8.30 -7.21
C ARG A 171 -16.43 -7.56 -7.74
N LEU A 172 -17.41 -7.29 -6.88
CA LEU A 172 -18.63 -6.57 -7.26
C LEU A 172 -18.36 -5.13 -7.72
N ARG A 173 -17.56 -4.38 -6.95
CA ARG A 173 -17.38 -2.93 -7.16
C ARG A 173 -16.29 -2.60 -8.16
N LEU A 174 -15.23 -3.40 -8.21
CA LEU A 174 -14.03 -3.12 -8.99
C LEU A 174 -13.72 -4.21 -10.03
N GLY A 175 -14.39 -5.36 -10.01
CA GLY A 175 -14.06 -6.48 -10.89
C GLY A 175 -12.74 -7.14 -10.56
N VAL A 176 -12.22 -6.93 -9.34
CA VAL A 176 -10.94 -7.52 -8.90
C VAL A 176 -11.18 -8.98 -8.51
N ASP A 177 -10.60 -9.90 -9.28
CA ASP A 177 -10.52 -11.31 -8.95
C ASP A 177 -9.07 -11.66 -8.55
N LEU A 178 -8.89 -12.13 -7.33
CA LEU A 178 -7.57 -12.48 -6.80
C LEU A 178 -7.31 -14.00 -6.88
N GLU A 179 -8.27 -14.81 -7.34
CA GLU A 179 -8.04 -16.24 -7.60
C GLU A 179 -7.09 -16.45 -8.78
N THR A 180 -7.10 -15.54 -9.76
CA THR A 180 -6.15 -15.55 -10.89
C THR A 180 -4.71 -15.19 -10.53
N MET A 181 -4.44 -14.76 -9.29
CA MET A 181 -3.09 -14.40 -8.85
C MET A 181 -2.21 -15.61 -8.49
N GLU A 182 -2.82 -16.74 -8.12
CA GLU A 182 -2.11 -17.99 -7.81
C GLU A 182 -1.64 -18.72 -9.09
N CYS A 183 -2.30 -18.51 -10.23
CA CYS A 183 -1.96 -19.19 -11.50
C CYS A 183 -0.75 -18.60 -12.26
N GLN A 184 -0.29 -17.38 -11.94
CA GLN A 184 0.82 -16.74 -12.67
C GLN A 184 2.22 -17.10 -12.13
N GLU A 185 2.32 -17.97 -11.12
CA GLU A 185 3.61 -18.44 -10.57
C GLU A 185 3.97 -19.88 -10.95
N ALA A 186 3.11 -20.55 -11.74
CA ALA A 186 3.29 -21.94 -12.16
C ALA A 186 3.70 -22.11 -13.65
N ALA A 187 4.12 -21.03 -14.32
CA ALA A 187 4.59 -21.04 -15.71
C ALA A 187 6.03 -20.54 -15.84
#